data_AF-A0A2V9WKC4-F1
#
_entry.id   AF-A0A2V9WKC4-F1
#
_cell.length_a   1.000
_cell.length_b   1.000
_cell.length_c   1.000
_cell.angle_alpha   90.00
_cell.angle_beta   90.00
_cell.angle_gamma   90.00
#
_symmetry.space_group_name_H-M   'P 1'
#
loop_
_entity.id
_entity.type
_entity.pdbx_description
1 polymer ?
#
loop_
_entity_poly.entity_id
_entity_poly.type
_entity_poly.pdbx_seq_one_letter_code
_entity_poly.pdbx_strand_id
1 'polypeptide(L)'
;MLGKRTDNRIQVISSDLRICETWKDIANKELEGSALEIPLAVLKEVNCDVAVDLFLASEIPPGTGLGSSASVCVNILKTLTTYVQQPISKYQLAEKAFHIARRVLRKQVGKQDEYAAAFGGLNYISFNPDGNTVVEPVKQEPEIIRELESNLML
;
A
#
# COMPACT_ATOMS: atom_id res chain seq x y z
N MET A 1 11.08 -4.63 -3.07
CA MET A 1 11.88 -4.93 -4.30
C MET A 1 11.15 -5.99 -5.11
N LEU A 2 11.20 -5.92 -6.45
CA LEU A 2 10.54 -6.90 -7.31
C LEU A 2 11.55 -7.53 -8.27
N GLY A 3 11.62 -8.87 -8.29
CA GLY A 3 12.46 -9.66 -9.19
C GLY A 3 11.61 -10.49 -10.15
N LYS A 4 12.07 -10.68 -11.40
CA LYS A 4 11.38 -11.53 -12.38
C LYS A 4 11.78 -13.00 -12.16
N ARG A 5 10.79 -13.90 -12.24
CA ARG A 5 10.98 -15.36 -12.21
C ARG A 5 10.60 -15.99 -13.55
N THR A 6 11.01 -17.23 -13.76
CA THR A 6 10.74 -18.02 -14.97
C THR A 6 9.97 -19.31 -14.70
N ASP A 7 9.63 -19.59 -13.45
CA ASP A 7 9.02 -20.85 -13.00
C ASP A 7 7.50 -20.77 -12.82
N ASN A 8 6.87 -19.69 -13.28
CA ASN A 8 5.44 -19.39 -13.13
C ASN A 8 4.96 -19.45 -11.66
N ARG A 9 5.80 -18.97 -10.74
CA ARG A 9 5.46 -18.84 -9.32
C ARG A 9 5.61 -17.40 -8.86
N ILE A 10 4.89 -17.07 -7.80
CA ILE A 10 5.03 -15.82 -7.05
C ILE A 10 5.64 -16.18 -5.70
N GLN A 11 6.73 -15.52 -5.33
CA GLN A 11 7.32 -15.64 -4.01
C GLN A 11 7.17 -14.30 -3.28
N VAL A 12 6.71 -14.34 -2.05
CA VAL A 12 6.63 -13.17 -1.18
C VAL A 12 7.53 -13.39 0.02
N ILE A 13 8.47 -12.47 0.22
CA ILE A 13 9.41 -12.45 1.34
C ILE A 13 9.11 -11.19 2.14
N SER A 14 8.70 -11.35 3.40
CA SER A 14 8.63 -10.25 4.36
C SER A 14 9.75 -10.42 5.38
N SER A 15 10.71 -9.49 5.35
CA SER A 15 11.84 -9.50 6.28
C SER A 15 11.41 -9.21 7.72
N ASP A 16 10.43 -8.32 7.88
CA ASP A 16 9.91 -7.85 9.16
C ASP A 16 9.08 -8.94 9.86
N LEU A 17 8.24 -9.67 9.12
CA LEU A 17 7.49 -10.81 9.64
C LEU A 17 8.32 -12.10 9.70
N ARG A 18 9.50 -12.13 9.07
CA ARG A 18 10.36 -13.32 8.89
C ARG A 18 9.64 -14.47 8.18
N ILE A 19 8.83 -14.13 7.18
CA ILE A 19 8.02 -15.08 6.41
C ILE A 19 8.50 -15.09 4.96
N CYS A 20 8.61 -16.29 4.40
CA CYS A 20 8.82 -16.50 2.97
C CYS A 20 7.81 -17.54 2.51
N GLU A 21 6.93 -17.14 1.59
CA GLU A 21 5.95 -18.03 0.98
C GLU A 21 6.09 -18.03 -0.54
N THR A 22 5.84 -19.17 -1.18
CA THR A 22 5.87 -19.30 -2.64
C THR A 22 4.60 -19.99 -3.11
N TRP A 23 3.94 -19.39 -4.09
CA TRP A 23 2.63 -19.80 -4.58
C TRP A 23 2.64 -19.95 -6.10
N LYS A 24 1.93 -20.97 -6.60
CA LYS A 24 1.70 -21.17 -8.04
C LYS A 24 0.31 -20.68 -8.44
N ASP A 25 -0.69 -20.98 -7.62
CA ASP A 25 -2.06 -20.50 -7.78
C ASP A 25 -2.43 -19.66 -6.56
N ILE A 26 -2.63 -18.36 -6.78
CA ILE A 26 -3.07 -17.43 -5.73
C ILE A 26 -4.59 -17.35 -5.63
N ALA A 27 -5.35 -17.74 -6.66
CA ALA A 27 -6.80 -17.53 -6.71
C ALA A 27 -7.49 -18.21 -5.53
N ASN A 28 -7.10 -19.45 -5.24
CA ASN A 28 -7.69 -20.29 -4.19
C ASN A 28 -7.15 -20.04 -2.77
N LYS A 29 -6.18 -19.13 -2.58
CA LYS A 29 -5.63 -18.84 -1.25
C LYS A 29 -6.60 -18.06 -0.38
N GLU A 30 -6.79 -18.49 0.86
CA GLU A 30 -7.52 -17.72 1.85
C GLU A 30 -6.74 -16.48 2.27
N LEU A 31 -7.45 -15.34 2.35
CA LEU A 31 -6.88 -14.08 2.80
C LEU A 31 -6.91 -13.97 4.33
N GLU A 32 -8.03 -14.40 4.92
CA GLU A 32 -8.26 -14.30 6.35
C GLU A 32 -7.28 -15.20 7.12
N GLY A 33 -6.64 -14.65 8.14
CA GLY A 33 -5.63 -15.36 8.94
C GLY A 33 -4.24 -15.47 8.31
N SER A 34 -4.04 -15.02 7.07
CA SER A 34 -2.70 -14.95 6.47
C SER A 34 -1.90 -13.79 7.06
N ALA A 35 -0.68 -14.04 7.51
CA ALA A 35 0.27 -12.99 7.87
C ALA A 35 0.66 -12.11 6.66
N LEU A 36 0.42 -12.60 5.44
CA LEU A 36 0.66 -11.93 4.17
C LEU A 36 -0.65 -11.45 3.52
N GLU A 37 -1.67 -11.12 4.31
CA GLU A 37 -3.00 -10.72 3.82
C GLU A 37 -2.94 -9.54 2.82
N ILE A 38 -2.12 -8.51 3.09
CA ILE A 38 -1.99 -7.33 2.22
C ILE A 38 -1.36 -7.68 0.86
N PRO A 39 -0.13 -8.24 0.78
CA PRO A 39 0.45 -8.61 -0.51
C PRO A 39 -0.42 -9.60 -1.27
N LEU A 40 -1.04 -10.57 -0.60
CA LEU A 40 -1.93 -11.52 -1.25
C LEU A 40 -3.18 -10.83 -1.83
N ALA A 41 -3.80 -9.91 -1.09
CA ALA A 41 -4.95 -9.16 -1.58
C ALA A 41 -4.60 -8.29 -2.79
N VAL A 42 -3.44 -7.62 -2.76
CA VAL A 42 -2.99 -6.79 -3.88
C VAL A 42 -2.71 -7.66 -5.12
N LEU A 43 -2.01 -8.79 -4.96
CA LEU A 43 -1.73 -9.71 -6.07
C LEU A 43 -3.02 -10.23 -6.71
N LYS A 44 -4.03 -10.57 -5.91
CA LYS A 44 -5.36 -10.95 -6.38
C LYS A 44 -6.08 -9.82 -7.12
N GLU A 45 -6.03 -8.60 -6.58
CA GLU A 45 -6.70 -7.43 -7.15
C GLU A 45 -6.10 -6.97 -8.49
N VAL A 46 -4.77 -7.06 -8.63
CA VAL A 46 -4.11 -6.72 -9.91
C VAL A 46 -4.41 -7.78 -10.98
N ASN A 47 -4.80 -9.00 -10.56
CA ASN A 47 -5.27 -10.09 -11.43
C ASN A 47 -4.38 -10.29 -12.68
N CYS A 48 -3.08 -10.41 -12.47
CA CYS A 48 -2.09 -10.56 -13.53
C CYS A 48 -1.34 -11.88 -13.38
N ASP A 49 -1.16 -12.60 -14.50
CA ASP A 49 -0.29 -13.77 -14.57
C ASP A 49 1.16 -13.30 -14.52
N VAL A 50 1.68 -13.15 -13.30
CA VAL A 50 3.05 -12.73 -13.04
C VAL A 50 3.84 -13.81 -12.32
N ALA A 51 5.10 -13.95 -12.71
CA ALA A 51 6.07 -14.80 -12.02
C ALA A 51 7.14 -13.88 -11.41
N VAL A 52 7.02 -13.58 -10.12
CA VAL A 52 7.82 -12.53 -9.46
C VAL A 52 8.24 -12.89 -8.05
N ASP A 53 9.40 -12.37 -7.64
CA ASP A 53 9.84 -12.28 -6.26
C ASP A 53 9.45 -10.90 -5.71
N LEU A 54 8.57 -10.87 -4.72
CA LEU A 54 8.17 -9.67 -3.99
C LEU A 54 8.84 -9.65 -2.62
N PHE A 55 9.86 -8.81 -2.46
CA PHE A 55 10.51 -8.57 -1.19
C PHE A 55 9.92 -7.33 -0.51
N LEU A 56 9.47 -7.50 0.73
CA LEU A 56 8.87 -6.50 1.61
C LEU A 56 9.73 -6.34 2.86
N ALA A 57 9.88 -5.09 3.29
CA ALA A 57 10.45 -4.73 4.57
C ALA A 57 9.75 -3.46 5.05
N SER A 58 9.38 -3.44 6.33
CA SER A 58 8.84 -2.27 7.02
C SER A 58 9.58 -2.10 8.33
N GLU A 59 9.99 -0.88 8.64
CA GLU A 59 10.56 -0.53 9.95
C GLU A 59 9.47 -0.30 11.01
N ILE A 60 8.22 -0.13 10.55
CA ILE A 60 7.07 0.17 11.40
C ILE A 60 6.19 -1.08 11.54
N PRO A 61 6.00 -1.59 12.77
CA PRO A 61 5.08 -2.69 13.03
C PRO A 61 3.62 -2.34 12.64
N PRO A 62 2.77 -3.35 12.41
CA PRO A 62 1.33 -3.13 12.29
C PRO A 62 0.74 -2.52 13.58
N GLY A 63 -0.28 -1.67 13.45
CA GLY A 63 -1.06 -1.16 14.59
C GLY A 63 -0.45 0.04 15.33
N THR A 64 0.61 0.66 14.81
CA THR A 64 1.24 1.84 15.43
C THR A 64 0.47 3.16 15.23
N GLY A 65 -0.55 3.15 14.37
CA GLY A 65 -1.28 4.37 13.99
C GLY A 65 -0.56 5.26 12.97
N LEU A 66 0.56 4.81 12.40
CA LEU A 66 1.37 5.57 11.42
C LEU A 66 0.99 5.27 9.95
N GLY A 67 -0.14 4.60 9.68
CA GLY A 67 -0.54 4.24 8.32
C GLY A 67 0.37 3.22 7.62
N SER A 68 1.05 2.35 8.39
CA SER A 68 2.01 1.36 7.84
C SER A 68 1.33 0.38 6.89
N SER A 69 0.15 -0.14 7.23
CA SER A 69 -0.61 -1.06 6.36
C SER A 69 -1.02 -0.41 5.03
N ALA A 70 -1.49 0.83 5.06
CA ALA A 70 -1.83 1.59 3.86
C ALA A 70 -0.58 1.84 2.98
N SER A 71 0.53 2.20 3.61
CA SER A 71 1.82 2.43 2.93
C SER A 71 2.32 1.17 2.22
N VAL A 72 2.26 0.01 2.89
CA VAL A 72 2.60 -1.28 2.27
C VAL A 72 1.66 -1.58 1.10
N CYS A 73 0.34 -1.42 1.28
CA CYS A 73 -0.64 -1.69 0.23
C CYS A 73 -0.42 -0.81 -1.02
N VAL A 74 -0.30 0.51 -0.83
CA VAL A 74 -0.04 1.48 -1.90
C VAL A 74 1.28 1.21 -2.61
N ASN A 75 2.34 0.87 -1.87
CA ASN A 75 3.66 0.60 -2.45
C ASN A 75 3.64 -0.68 -3.32
N ILE A 76 3.03 -1.76 -2.84
CA ILE A 76 2.89 -3.01 -3.61
C ILE A 76 2.05 -2.75 -4.87
N LEU A 77 0.92 -2.05 -4.74
CA LEU A 77 0.08 -1.66 -5.89
C LEU A 77 0.90 -0.87 -6.92
N LYS A 78 1.62 0.16 -6.48
CA LYS A 78 2.44 0.99 -7.38
C LYS A 78 3.53 0.15 -8.06
N THR A 79 4.19 -0.71 -7.32
CA THR A 79 5.25 -1.58 -7.82
C THR A 79 4.73 -2.54 -8.88
N LEU A 80 3.63 -3.26 -8.60
CA LEU A 80 3.05 -4.23 -9.52
C LEU A 80 2.45 -3.58 -10.76
N THR A 81 1.66 -2.52 -10.59
CA THR A 81 1.06 -1.78 -11.73
C THR A 81 2.12 -1.20 -12.66
N THR A 82 3.23 -0.71 -12.10
CA THR A 82 4.37 -0.25 -12.90
C THR A 82 5.07 -1.42 -13.60
N TYR A 83 5.25 -2.55 -12.90
CA TYR A 83 5.88 -3.75 -13.45
C TYR A 83 5.12 -4.33 -14.65
N VAL A 84 3.79 -4.37 -14.58
CA VAL A 84 2.91 -4.83 -15.68
C VAL A 84 2.65 -3.75 -16.74
N GLN A 85 3.40 -2.64 -16.71
CA GLN A 85 3.30 -1.51 -17.65
C GLN A 85 1.91 -0.85 -17.69
N GLN A 86 1.19 -0.85 -16.57
CA GLN A 86 -0.09 -0.17 -16.40
C GLN A 86 -0.05 0.79 -15.21
N PRO A 87 0.83 1.80 -15.21
CA PRO A 87 0.93 2.73 -14.10
C PRO A 87 -0.38 3.51 -13.94
N ILE A 88 -0.84 3.60 -12.70
CA ILE A 88 -2.07 4.31 -12.33
C ILE A 88 -1.74 5.63 -11.59
N SER A 89 -2.70 6.55 -11.60
CA SER A 89 -2.58 7.86 -10.94
C SER A 89 -2.55 7.75 -9.42
N LYS A 90 -2.13 8.81 -8.72
CA LYS A 90 -2.14 8.85 -7.24
C LYS A 90 -3.54 8.66 -6.66
N TYR A 91 -4.55 9.26 -7.28
CA TYR A 91 -5.95 9.05 -6.89
C TYR A 91 -6.37 7.59 -7.08
N GLN A 92 -6.00 6.96 -8.20
CA GLN A 92 -6.31 5.57 -8.45
C GLN A 92 -5.58 4.64 -7.47
N LEU A 93 -4.33 4.93 -7.09
CA LEU A 93 -3.61 4.19 -6.06
C LEU A 93 -4.32 4.25 -4.72
N ALA A 94 -4.68 5.46 -4.28
CA ALA A 94 -5.36 5.67 -3.00
C ALA A 94 -6.71 4.96 -2.95
N GLU A 95 -7.54 5.12 -3.99
CA GLU A 95 -8.86 4.48 -4.05
C GLU A 95 -8.78 2.95 -4.19
N LYS A 96 -7.82 2.42 -4.96
CA LYS A 96 -7.61 0.96 -5.02
C LYS A 96 -7.10 0.40 -3.69
N ALA A 97 -6.16 1.07 -3.03
CA ALA A 97 -5.69 0.66 -1.72
C ALA A 97 -6.83 0.69 -0.69
N PHE A 98 -7.67 1.74 -0.72
CA PHE A 98 -8.84 1.84 0.16
C PHE A 98 -9.86 0.74 -0.14
N HIS A 99 -10.11 0.43 -1.42
CA HIS A 99 -10.95 -0.69 -1.82
C HIS A 99 -10.43 -2.00 -1.24
N ILE A 100 -9.12 -2.27 -1.38
CA ILE A 100 -8.49 -3.48 -0.83
C ILE A 100 -8.68 -3.54 0.68
N ALA A 101 -8.36 -2.47 1.41
CA ALA A 101 -8.48 -2.45 2.87
C ALA A 101 -9.94 -2.64 3.33
N ARG A 102 -10.88 -1.89 2.73
CA ARG A 102 -12.28 -1.84 3.16
C ARG A 102 -13.12 -3.02 2.68
N ARG A 103 -12.91 -3.49 1.46
CA ARG A 103 -13.78 -4.49 0.79
C ARG A 103 -13.13 -5.87 0.74
N VAL A 104 -11.85 -5.94 0.35
CA VAL A 104 -11.15 -7.22 0.19
C VAL A 104 -10.71 -7.77 1.55
N LEU A 105 -10.03 -6.96 2.35
CA LEU A 105 -9.56 -7.29 3.70
C LEU A 105 -10.61 -7.04 4.80
N ARG A 106 -11.76 -6.44 4.43
CA ARG A 106 -12.90 -6.16 5.31
C ARG A 106 -12.54 -5.39 6.60
N LYS A 107 -11.51 -4.55 6.55
CA LYS A 107 -11.09 -3.73 7.69
C LYS A 107 -11.99 -2.49 7.82
N GLN A 108 -12.31 -2.09 9.04
CA GLN A 108 -13.05 -0.86 9.32
C GLN A 108 -12.10 0.34 9.31
N VAL A 109 -11.75 0.82 8.13
CA VAL A 109 -10.83 1.95 7.94
C VAL A 109 -11.50 3.13 7.22
N GLY A 110 -10.92 4.32 7.41
CA GLY A 110 -11.16 5.51 6.58
C GLY A 110 -10.27 5.50 5.33
N LYS A 111 -10.20 6.63 4.61
CA LYS A 111 -9.39 6.80 3.37
C LYS A 111 -8.04 7.51 3.61
N GLN A 112 -7.87 8.13 4.78
CA GLN A 112 -6.82 9.12 5.01
C GLN A 112 -5.40 8.55 4.86
N ASP A 113 -5.16 7.32 5.32
CA ASP A 113 -3.85 6.70 5.30
C ASP A 113 -3.44 6.31 3.87
N GLU A 114 -4.38 5.79 3.08
CA GLU A 114 -4.15 5.42 1.68
C GLU A 114 -3.86 6.64 0.81
N TYR A 115 -4.58 7.74 1.06
CA TYR A 115 -4.34 9.00 0.38
C TYR A 115 -3.00 9.61 0.81
N ALA A 116 -2.70 9.64 2.11
CA ALA A 116 -1.41 10.14 2.60
C ALA A 116 -0.24 9.35 1.98
N ALA A 117 -0.33 8.02 1.97
CA ALA A 117 0.69 7.14 1.39
C ALA A 117 0.84 7.31 -0.13
N ALA A 118 -0.25 7.51 -0.88
CA ALA A 118 -0.20 7.65 -2.33
C ALA A 118 0.31 9.04 -2.78
N PHE A 119 -0.02 10.10 -2.03
CA PHE A 119 0.32 11.46 -2.41
C PHE A 119 1.68 11.90 -1.89
N GLY A 120 2.01 11.53 -0.65
CA GLY A 120 3.19 12.00 0.08
C GLY A 120 3.12 13.49 0.43
N GLY A 121 4.02 13.92 1.32
CA GLY A 121 4.08 15.30 1.80
C GLY A 121 2.92 15.71 2.72
N LEU A 122 2.85 16.99 3.04
CA LEU A 122 1.78 17.57 3.86
C LEU A 122 0.60 17.98 2.96
N ASN A 123 -0.58 17.43 3.24
CA ASN A 123 -1.77 17.68 2.44
C ASN A 123 -2.97 18.01 3.34
N TYR A 124 -3.82 18.89 2.84
CA TYR A 124 -5.20 19.03 3.30
C TYR A 124 -6.07 18.14 2.41
N ILE A 125 -6.82 17.21 3.03
CA ILE A 125 -7.60 16.22 2.30
C ILE A 125 -9.06 16.36 2.69
N SER A 126 -9.91 16.67 1.69
CA SER A 126 -11.36 16.79 1.87
C SER A 126 -12.07 15.54 1.34
N PHE A 127 -12.82 14.86 2.20
CA PHE A 127 -13.69 13.74 1.83
C PHE A 127 -15.13 14.23 1.79
N ASN A 128 -15.67 14.40 0.57
CA ASN A 128 -16.98 15.01 0.39
C ASN A 128 -18.12 13.97 0.47
N PRO A 129 -19.34 14.36 0.89
CA PRO A 129 -20.49 13.45 0.99
C PRO A 129 -20.93 12.84 -0.35
N ASP A 130 -20.61 13.48 -1.47
CA ASP A 130 -20.86 12.98 -2.83
C ASP A 130 -19.87 11.87 -3.25
N GLY A 131 -18.92 11.53 -2.37
CA GLY A 131 -17.90 10.51 -2.58
C GLY A 131 -16.62 11.04 -3.23
N ASN A 132 -16.58 12.32 -3.63
CA ASN A 132 -15.39 12.93 -4.20
C ASN A 132 -14.33 13.20 -3.12
N THR A 133 -13.05 12.96 -3.44
CA THR A 133 -11.93 13.29 -2.56
C THR A 133 -11.05 14.34 -3.23
N VAL A 134 -10.78 15.44 -2.54
CA VAL A 134 -9.90 16.51 -3.01
C VAL A 134 -8.64 16.52 -2.16
N VAL A 135 -7.48 16.49 -2.82
CA VAL A 135 -6.16 16.59 -2.17
C VAL A 135 -5.50 17.91 -2.53
N GLU A 136 -5.23 18.72 -1.52
CA GLU A 136 -4.60 20.03 -1.66
C GLU A 136 -3.23 20.01 -0.95
N PRO A 137 -2.12 20.02 -1.70
CA PRO A 137 -0.80 20.08 -1.12
C PRO A 137 -0.62 21.39 -0.34
N VAL A 138 -0.25 21.27 0.93
CA VAL A 138 0.01 22.43 1.78
C VAL A 138 1.44 22.90 1.51
N LYS A 139 1.57 23.91 0.64
CA LYS A 139 2.86 24.54 0.34
C LYS A 139 3.26 25.45 1.49
N GLN A 140 4.42 25.18 2.08
CA GLN A 140 5.00 25.98 3.16
C GLN A 140 6.45 26.30 2.84
N GLU A 141 6.95 27.39 3.43
CA GLU A 141 8.38 27.68 3.40
C GLU A 141 9.14 26.60 4.17
N PRO A 142 10.32 26.16 3.70
CA PRO A 142 11.13 25.15 4.39
C PRO A 142 11.38 25.45 5.86
N GLU A 143 11.48 26.73 6.22
CA GLU A 143 11.67 27.23 7.59
C GLU A 143 10.51 26.84 8.49
N ILE A 144 9.26 26.95 8.01
CA ILE A 144 8.05 26.58 8.76
C ILE A 144 8.01 25.07 9.01
N ILE A 145 8.40 24.26 8.01
CA ILE A 145 8.46 22.80 8.17
C ILE A 145 9.52 22.42 9.21
N ARG A 146 10.70 23.05 9.18
CA ARG A 146 11.75 22.82 10.19
C ARG A 146 11.31 23.24 11.58
N GLU A 147 10.62 24.37 11.71
CA GLU A 147 10.08 24.82 12.99
C GLU A 147 9.06 23.81 13.52
N LEU A 148 8.14 23.33 12.69
CA LEU A 148 7.20 22.28 13.05
C LEU A 148 7.94 21.02 13.53
N GLU A 149 8.91 20.52 12.75
CA GLU A 149 9.71 19.35 13.11
C GLU A 149 10.45 19.53 14.44
N SER A 150 10.99 20.72 14.73
CA SER A 150 11.68 21.02 15.99
C SER A 150 10.77 21.10 17.22
N ASN A 151 9.47 21.27 17.00
CA ASN A 151 8.45 21.37 18.03
C ASN A 151 7.60 20.09 18.20
N LEU A 152 7.88 19.05 17.41
CA LEU A 152 7.28 17.73 17.59
C LEU A 152 8.16 16.86 18.49
N MET A 153 7.54 16.10 19.39
CA MET A 153 8.21 15.05 20.16
C MET A 153 7.89 13.70 19.51
N LEU A 154 8.90 13.07 18.94
CA LEU A 154 8.83 11.77 18.25
C LEU A 154 9.59 10.69 19.03
#